data_AF-A0A8C9I823-F1
#
_entry.id   AF-A0A8C9I823-F1
#
_cell.length_a   1.000
_cell.length_b   1.000
_cell.length_c   1.000
_cell.angle_alpha   90.00
_cell.angle_beta   90.00
_cell.angle_gamma   90.00
#
_symmetry.space_group_name_H-M   'P 1'
#
loop_
_entity.id
_entity.type
_entity.pdbx_description
1 polymer ?
#
loop_
_entity_poly.entity_id
_entity_poly.type
_entity_poly.pdbx_seq_one_letter_code
_entity_poly.pdbx_strand_id
1 'polypeptide(L)' 'CIFKQAVIGNITIECPEMLELKGKAKWEAQNLQKGLSKEDTMSAFISKAEELIEKYGI' A
#
# COMPACT_ATOMS: atom_id res chain seq x y z
N CYS A 1 -2.37 -1.44 0.28
CA CYS A 1 -1.17 -2.32 0.33
C CYS A 1 -0.36 -2.17 -0.94
N ILE A 2 0.91 -1.77 -0.81
CA ILE A 2 1.82 -1.52 -1.93
C ILE A 2 1.94 -2.73 -2.85
N PHE A 3 2.02 -3.94 -2.26
CA PHE A 3 2.01 -5.20 -3.01
C PHE A 3 0.76 -5.37 -3.90
N LYS A 4 -0.44 -5.09 -3.37
CA LYS A 4 -1.68 -5.19 -4.16
C LYS A 4 -1.71 -4.13 -5.27
N GLN A 5 -1.23 -2.92 -5.00
CA GLN A 5 -1.13 -1.87 -6.01
C GLN A 5 -0.14 -2.25 -7.14
N ALA A 6 0.98 -2.87 -6.79
CA ALA A 6 1.97 -3.35 -7.76
C ALA A 6 1.49 -4.55 -8.59
N VAL A 7 0.63 -5.42 -8.04
CA VAL A 7 0.15 -6.64 -8.74
C VAL A 7 -1.18 -6.42 -9.47
N ILE A 8 -2.15 -5.77 -8.81
CA ILE A 8 -3.54 -5.63 -9.25
C ILE A 8 -3.77 -4.26 -9.92
N GLY A 9 -2.94 -3.26 -9.61
CA GLY A 9 -3.13 -1.88 -10.07
C GLY A 9 -4.03 -1.07 -9.13
N ASN A 10 -4.53 0.07 -9.64
CA ASN A 10 -5.29 1.05 -8.88
C ASN A 10 -6.52 0.45 -8.18
N ILE A 11 -6.76 0.89 -6.95
CA ILE A 11 -7.96 0.50 -6.19
C ILE A 11 -9.23 1.06 -6.85
N THR A 12 -10.15 0.17 -7.19
CA THR A 12 -11.47 0.47 -7.80
C THR A 12 -12.65 0.17 -6.87
N ILE A 13 -12.40 -0.54 -5.76
CA ILE A 13 -13.40 -0.87 -4.75
C ILE A 13 -13.73 0.34 -3.87
N GLU A 14 -15.00 0.45 -3.48
CA GLU A 14 -15.50 1.47 -2.55
C GLU A 14 -14.95 1.28 -1.12
N CYS A 15 -14.92 2.36 -0.35
CA CYS A 15 -14.38 2.34 1.02
C CYS A 15 -15.23 1.42 1.91
N PRO A 16 -14.63 0.45 2.62
CA PRO A 16 -15.37 -0.46 3.48
C PRO A 16 -16.05 0.29 4.64
N GLU A 17 -17.20 -0.22 5.08
CA GLU A 17 -18.00 0.36 6.17
C GLU A 17 -17.17 0.59 7.45
N MET A 18 -17.49 1.66 8.20
CA MET A 18 -16.71 2.10 9.37
C MET A 18 -16.48 1.03 10.45
N LEU A 19 -17.34 0.01 10.52
CA LEU A 19 -17.21 -1.10 11.47
C LEU A 19 -15.98 -1.99 11.19
N GLU A 20 -15.50 -2.01 9.95
CA GLU A 20 -14.29 -2.73 9.52
C GLU A 20 -13.07 -1.80 9.54
N LEU A 21 -12.67 -1.32 10.73
CA LEU A 21 -11.52 -0.41 10.91
C LEU A 21 -10.23 -0.94 10.23
N LYS A 22 -10.03 -2.25 10.26
CA LYS A 22 -8.90 -2.93 9.60
C LYS A 22 -9.01 -2.90 8.07
N GLY A 23 -10.22 -3.06 7.54
CA GLY A 23 -10.50 -2.94 6.11
C GLY A 23 -10.28 -1.51 5.64
N LYS A 24 -10.80 -0.53 6.39
CA LYS A 24 -10.68 0.90 6.08
C LYS A 24 -9.23 1.36 6.06
N ALA A 25 -8.43 1.01 7.08
CA ALA A 25 -7.01 1.38 7.10
C ALA A 25 -6.22 0.82 5.90
N LYS A 26 -6.51 -0.43 5.49
CA LYS A 26 -5.89 -1.03 4.29
C LYS A 26 -6.35 -0.35 3.01
N TRP A 27 -7.63 0.01 2.93
CA TRP A 27 -8.22 0.72 1.81
C TRP A 27 -7.62 2.12 1.68
N GLU A 28 -7.57 2.89 2.75
CA GLU A 28 -6.97 4.23 2.78
C GLU A 28 -5.49 4.19 2.38
N ALA A 29 -4.71 3.24 2.93
CA ALA A 29 -3.32 3.06 2.55
C ALA A 29 -3.14 2.71 1.06
N GLN A 30 -4.11 2.03 0.44
CA GLN A 30 -4.08 1.75 -1.00
C GLN A 30 -4.60 2.93 -1.83
N ASN A 31 -5.60 3.67 -1.34
CA ASN A 31 -6.14 4.85 -1.99
C ASN A 31 -5.13 6.01 -2.01
N LEU A 32 -4.31 6.16 -0.96
CA LEU A 32 -3.17 7.09 -0.94
C LEU A 32 -2.13 6.82 -2.03
N GLN A 33 -2.09 5.61 -2.58
CA GLN A 33 -1.17 5.19 -3.63
C GLN A 33 -1.83 5.19 -5.02
N LYS A 34 -3.10 5.61 -5.10
CA LYS A 34 -3.84 5.71 -6.35
C LYS A 34 -3.23 6.80 -7.22
N GLY A 35 -2.88 6.45 -8.46
CA GLY A 35 -2.24 7.38 -9.40
C GLY A 35 -0.71 7.33 -9.42
N LEU A 36 -0.07 6.57 -8.52
CA LEU A 36 1.34 6.23 -8.67
C LEU A 36 1.51 5.19 -9.77
N SER A 37 2.55 5.36 -10.61
CA SER A 37 2.91 4.34 -11.59
C SER A 37 3.39 3.07 -10.88
N LYS A 38 3.40 1.96 -11.60
CA LYS A 38 3.87 0.67 -11.11
C LYS A 38 5.33 0.77 -10.62
N GLU A 39 6.14 1.55 -11.34
CA GLU A 39 7.55 1.82 -11.00
C GLU A 39 7.71 2.64 -9.72
N ASP A 40 6.99 3.76 -9.57
CA ASP A 40 7.01 4.56 -8.33
C ASP A 40 6.56 3.75 -7.12
N THR A 41 5.54 2.91 -7.31
CA THR A 41 5.00 2.02 -6.28
C THR A 41 6.05 0.97 -5.85
N MET A 42 6.80 0.41 -6.80
CA MET A 42 7.88 -0.55 -6.51
C MET A 42 9.06 0.13 -5.80
N SER A 43 9.46 1.32 -6.23
CA SER A 43 10.54 2.08 -5.58
C SER A 43 10.19 2.41 -4.13
N ALA A 44 8.95 2.90 -3.89
CA ALA A 44 8.45 3.15 -2.54
C ALA A 44 8.36 1.86 -1.69
N PHE A 45 8.07 0.70 -2.30
CA PHE A 45 8.10 -0.59 -1.59
C PHE A 45 9.50 -0.97 -1.15
N ILE A 46 10.48 -0.87 -2.05
CA ILE A 46 11.88 -1.21 -1.79
C ILE A 46 12.41 -0.31 -0.67
N SER A 47 12.20 1.00 -0.78
CA SER A 47 12.63 1.95 0.25
C SER A 47 11.98 1.66 1.61
N LYS A 48 10.69 1.30 1.64
CA LYS A 48 10.01 0.88 2.89
C LYS A 48 10.59 -0.42 3.45
N ALA A 49 10.95 -1.37 2.59
CA ALA A 49 11.52 -2.65 3.00
C ALA A 49 12.94 -2.46 3.56
N GLU A 50 13.76 -1.63 2.92
CA GLU A 50 15.09 -1.25 3.39
C GLU A 50 15.02 -0.54 4.75
N GLU A 51 14.10 0.42 4.93
CA GLU A 51 13.87 1.08 6.22
C GLU A 51 13.51 0.07 7.32
N LEU A 52 12.66 -0.92 7.02
CA LEU A 52 12.28 -1.95 7.98
C LEU A 52 13.43 -2.90 8.30
N ILE A 53 14.25 -3.25 7.31
CA ILE A 53 15.46 -4.08 7.49
C ILE A 53 16.47 -3.32 8.35
N GLU A 54 16.72 -2.04 8.09
CA GLU A 54 17.63 -1.21 8.90
C GLU A 54 17.12 -1.07 10.34
N LYS A 55 15.82 -0.81 10.49
CA LYS A 55 15.21 -0.57 11.80
C LYS A 55 15.09 -1.81 12.68
N TYR A 56 14.83 -2.97 12.09
CA TYR A 56 14.59 -4.22 12.82
C TYR A 56 15.70 -5.26 12.67
N GLY A 57 16.70 -5.00 11.83
CA GLY A 57 17.94 -5.77 11.73
C GLY A 57 17.73 -7.28 11.70
N ILE A 58 17.10 -7.79 10.64
CA ILE A 58 17.15 -9.23 10.33
C ILE A 58 18.50 -9.53 9.70
#